data_AF-A0A7Y5FX83-F1
#
_entry.id   AF-A0A7Y5FX83-F1
#
_cell.length_a   1.000
_cell.length_b   1.000
_cell.length_c   1.000
_cell.angle_alpha   90.00
_cell.angle_beta   90.00
_cell.angle_gamma   90.00
#
_symmetry.space_group_name_H-M   'P 1'
#
loop_
_entity.id
_entity.type
_entity.pdbx_description
1 polymer ?
#
loop_
_entity_poly.entity_id
_entity_poly.type
_entity_poly.pdbx_seq_one_letter_code
_entity_poly.pdbx_strand_id
1 'polypeptide(L)' 'MKRFAKILLFSLLGFAAIVLALTLYLRIKYPAERLKELLISTLANDYGLTVSIERLHFNLFSGFEMEGITIPE' A
#
# COMPACT_ATOMS: atom_id res chain seq x y z
N MET A 1 35.17 10.48 16.41
CA MET A 1 34.20 10.32 15.30
C MET A 1 33.56 8.92 15.16
N LYS A 2 34.12 7.81 15.71
CA LYS A 2 33.54 6.46 15.53
C LYS A 2 32.26 6.14 16.33
N ARG A 3 32.01 6.84 17.45
CA ARG A 3 30.82 6.62 18.31
C ARG A 3 29.54 7.22 17.75
N PHE A 4 29.62 8.39 17.10
CA PHE A 4 28.47 9.05 16.47
C PHE A 4 27.88 8.24 15.31
N ALA A 5 28.72 7.64 14.48
CA ALA A 5 28.28 6.78 13.38
C ALA A 5 27.47 5.57 13.87
N LYS A 6 27.85 4.97 15.02
CA LYS A 6 27.08 3.86 15.62
C LYS A 6 25.69 4.31 16.07
N ILE A 7 25.59 5.46 16.73
CA ILE A 7 24.30 5.99 17.22
C ILE A 7 23.37 6.31 16.05
N LEU A 8 23.89 6.92 14.98
CA LEU A 8 23.16 7.16 13.75
C LEU A 8 22.71 5.86 13.07
N LEU A 9 23.55 4.82 13.07
CA LEU A 9 23.17 3.49 12.55
C LEU A 9 22.06 2.83 13.37
N PHE A 10 22.11 2.93 14.70
CA PHE A 10 21.06 2.37 15.57
C PHE A 10 19.74 3.13 15.45
N SER A 11 19.76 4.45 15.29
CA SER A 11 18.54 5.23 15.05
C SER A 11 17.94 4.94 13.68
N LEU A 12 18.79 4.75 12.65
CA LEU A 12 18.36 4.38 11.31
C LEU A 12 17.74 2.97 11.27
N LEU A 13 18.35 2.01 11.99
CA LEU A 13 17.83 0.64 12.12
C LEU A 13 16.50 0.62 12.89
N GLY A 14 16.37 1.41 13.95
CA GLY A 14 15.12 1.56 14.69
C GLY A 14 14.01 2.15 13.82
N PHE A 15 14.33 3.19 13.03
CA PHE A 15 13.40 3.78 12.09
C PHE A 15 12.95 2.79 11.00
N ALA A 16 13.90 2.05 10.41
CA ALA A 16 13.58 1.03 9.41
C ALA A 16 12.66 -0.08 9.96
N ALA A 17 12.89 -0.51 11.20
CA ALA A 17 12.03 -1.49 11.86
C ALA A 17 10.60 -0.97 12.09
N ILE A 18 10.45 0.30 12.49
CA ILE A 18 9.13 0.94 12.66
C ILE A 18 8.41 1.04 11.32
N VAL A 19 9.09 1.46 10.25
CA VAL A 19 8.51 1.53 8.91
C VAL A 19 8.08 0.14 8.43
N LEU A 20 8.91 -0.89 8.63
CA LEU A 20 8.57 -2.26 8.26
C LEU A 20 7.34 -2.78 9.03
N ALA A 21 7.28 -2.52 10.34
CA ALA A 21 6.16 -2.91 11.18
C ALA A 21 4.86 -2.17 10.79
N LEU A 22 4.94 -0.89 10.47
CA LEU A 22 3.80 -0.10 10.01
C LEU A 22 3.29 -0.60 8.65
N THR A 23 4.20 -0.87 7.71
CA THR A 23 3.86 -1.43 6.40
C THR A 23 3.22 -2.81 6.52
N LEU A 24 3.72 -3.68 7.40
CA LEU A 24 3.10 -4.98 7.69
C LEU A 24 1.73 -4.81 8.35
N TYR A 25 1.58 -3.90 9.31
CA TYR A 25 0.31 -3.62 9.97
C TYR A 25 -0.74 -3.12 8.98
N LEU A 26 -0.37 -2.19 8.10
CA LEU A 26 -1.25 -1.69 7.05
C LEU A 26 -1.63 -2.78 6.05
N ARG A 27 -0.68 -3.67 5.68
CA ARG A 27 -0.96 -4.82 4.81
C ARG A 27 -1.96 -5.80 5.44
N ILE A 28 -1.89 -6.03 6.76
CA ILE A 28 -2.80 -6.92 7.48
C ILE A 28 -4.16 -6.26 7.69
N LYS A 29 -4.18 -4.98 8.08
CA LYS A 29 -5.41 -4.25 8.42
C LYS A 29 -6.21 -3.81 7.20
N TYR A 30 -5.51 -3.47 6.11
CA TYR A 30 -6.09 -3.09 4.83
C TYR A 30 -5.60 -4.07 3.76
N PRO A 31 -6.14 -5.30 3.76
CA PRO A 31 -5.85 -6.24 2.69
C PRO A 31 -6.24 -5.59 1.37
N ALA A 32 -5.45 -5.81 0.32
CA ALA A 32 -5.66 -5.20 -0.98
C ALA A 32 -7.10 -5.43 -1.50
N GLU A 33 -7.73 -6.54 -1.14
CA GLU A 33 -9.13 -6.80 -1.48
C GLU A 33 -10.12 -5.77 -0.89
N ARG A 34 -9.91 -5.30 0.35
CA ARG A 34 -10.75 -4.25 0.93
C ARG A 34 -10.55 -2.90 0.26
N LEU A 35 -9.30 -2.58 -0.11
CA LEU A 35 -9.04 -1.37 -0.89
C LEU A 35 -9.66 -1.46 -2.27
N LYS A 36 -9.62 -2.63 -2.90
CA LYS A 36 -10.24 -2.89 -4.19
C LYS A 36 -11.76 -2.71 -4.12
N GLU A 37 -12.42 -3.30 -3.13
CA GLU A 37 -13.86 -3.12 -2.91
C GLU A 37 -14.21 -1.65 -2.67
N LEU A 38 -13.44 -0.96 -1.83
CA LEU A 38 -13.65 0.47 -1.57
C LEU A 38 -13.51 1.27 -2.87
N LEU A 39 -12.45 1.04 -3.65
CA LEU A 39 -12.17 1.76 -4.89
C LEU A 39 -13.28 1.55 -5.93
N ILE A 40 -13.71 0.29 -6.13
CA ILE A 40 -14.83 -0.04 -7.03
C ILE A 40 -16.11 0.65 -6.54
N SER A 41 -16.39 0.62 -5.23
CA SER A 41 -17.58 1.26 -4.67
C SER A 41 -17.58 2.77 -4.82
N THR A 42 -16.44 3.43 -4.63
CA THR A 42 -16.30 4.88 -4.81
C THR A 42 -16.46 5.26 -6.27
N LEU A 43 -15.83 4.53 -7.19
CA LEU A 43 -15.96 4.79 -8.63
C LEU A 43 -17.40 4.61 -9.13
N ALA A 44 -18.11 3.60 -8.64
CA ALA A 44 -19.51 3.38 -8.97
C ALA A 44 -20.44 4.46 -8.36
N ASN A 45 -20.26 4.79 -7.08
CA ASN A 45 -21.17 5.69 -6.36
C ASN A 45 -20.94 7.17 -6.70
N ASP A 46 -19.69 7.62 -6.75
CA ASP A 46 -19.36 9.04 -6.88
C ASP A 46 -19.25 9.46 -8.35
N TYR A 47 -18.86 8.53 -9.23
CA TYR A 47 -18.60 8.81 -10.65
C TYR A 47 -19.52 8.06 -11.61
N GLY A 48 -20.39 7.15 -11.12
CA GLY A 48 -21.24 6.33 -11.98
C GLY A 48 -20.46 5.35 -12.86
N LEU A 49 -19.16 5.14 -12.57
CA LEU A 49 -18.28 4.32 -13.38
C LEU A 49 -18.32 2.88 -12.89
N THR A 50 -18.72 1.97 -13.77
CA THR A 50 -18.57 0.53 -13.49
C THR A 50 -17.15 0.15 -13.85
N VAL A 51 -16.37 -0.27 -12.86
CA VAL A 51 -14.96 -0.65 -13.05
C VAL A 51 -14.74 -2.05 -12.49
N SER A 52 -14.19 -2.94 -13.32
CA SER A 52 -13.70 -4.24 -12.90
C SER A 52 -12.20 -4.18 -12.71
N ILE A 53 -11.70 -4.65 -11.57
CA ILE A 53 -10.27 -4.74 -11.26
C ILE A 53 -9.98 -6.22 -10.98
N GLU A 54 -9.21 -6.88 -11.83
CA GLU A 54 -8.90 -8.30 -11.64
C GLU A 54 -8.02 -8.51 -10.40
N ARG A 55 -6.91 -7.77 -10.31
CA ARG A 55 -6.00 -7.83 -9.15
C ARG A 55 -5.58 -6.45 -8.70
N LEU A 56 -5.71 -6.22 -7.41
CA LEU A 56 -5.05 -5.11 -6.71
C LEU A 56 -4.02 -5.73 -5.77
N HIS A 57 -2.76 -5.33 -5.90
CA HIS A 57 -1.73 -5.78 -4.96
C HIS A 57 -0.78 -4.64 -4.61
N PHE A 58 -0.13 -4.76 -3.45
CA PHE A 58 0.79 -3.75 -2.97
C PHE A 58 2.24 -4.22 -3.18
N ASN A 59 2.98 -3.45 -3.96
CA ASN A 59 4.41 -3.56 -4.14
C ASN A 59 5.12 -2.51 -3.26
N LEU A 60 6.15 -2.94 -2.54
CA LEU A 60 6.92 -2.09 -1.62
C LEU A 60 7.63 -0.92 -2.31
N PHE A 61 7.93 -1.04 -3.60
CA PHE A 61 8.71 -0.04 -4.34
C PHE A 61 7.84 0.93 -5.14
N SER A 62 6.69 0.47 -5.63
CA SER A 62 5.80 1.20 -6.55
C SER A 62 4.43 1.49 -5.95
N GLY A 63 4.11 0.95 -4.77
CA GLY A 63 2.84 1.16 -4.08
C GLY A 63 1.74 0.19 -4.57
N PHE A 64 0.51 0.68 -4.68
CA PHE A 64 -0.61 -0.14 -5.15
C PHE A 64 -0.58 -0.28 -6.67
N GLU A 65 -0.40 -1.50 -7.15
CA GLU A 65 -0.46 -1.87 -8.55
C GLU A 65 -1.81 -2.52 -8.86
N MET A 66 -2.40 -2.11 -9.99
CA MET A 66 -3.68 -2.60 -10.49
C MET A 66 -3.47 -3.32 -11.82
N GLU A 67 -3.92 -4.57 -11.91
CA GLU A 67 -3.90 -5.37 -13.14
C GLU A 67 -5.34 -5.64 -13.60
N GLY A 68 -5.54 -5.63 -14.93
CA GLY A 68 -6.81 -6.01 -15.55
C GLY A 68 -7.95 -5.02 -15.26
N ILE A 69 -7.70 -3.71 -15.36
CA ILE A 69 -8.76 -2.72 -15.24
C ILE A 69 -9.62 -2.72 -16.50
N THR A 70 -10.90 -3.01 -16.36
CA THR A 70 -11.90 -2.89 -17.44
C THR A 70 -12.96 -1.88 -17.03
N ILE A 71 -13.21 -0.90 -17.90
CA ILE A 71 -14.31 0.06 -17.77
C ILE A 71 -15.33 -0.31 -18.86
N PRO A 72 -16.37 -1.11 -18.57
CA PRO A 72 -17.49 -1.26 -19.48
C PRO A 72 -18.11 0.11 -19.79
N GLU A 73 -18.38 0.34 -21.08
CA GLU A 73 -19.08 1.54 -21.57
C GLU A 73 -20.46 1.73 -20.95
#